data_AF-A0A956G9P0-F1
#
_entry.id   AF-A0A956G9P0-F1
#
_cell.length_a   1.000
_cell.length_b   1.000
_cell.length_c   1.000
_cell.angle_alpha   90.00
_cell.angle_beta   90.00
_cell.angle_gamma   90.00
#
_symmetry.space_group_name_H-M   'P 1'
#
loop_
_entity.id
_entity.type
_entity.pdbx_description
1 polymer ?
#
loop_
_entity_poly.entity_id
_entity_poly.type
_entity_poly.pdbx_seq_one_letter_code
_entity_poly.pdbx_strand_id
1 'polypeptide(L)'
;LLLHTDVVAAVAAGCPVVAKPTSRAPAFAELYAALLEEADLGRGVVNVIAAGDSDSARELAAGESDVLLFSGSQRVALPLVRELAERAPGRRARVLGSGRGAALLLADANIEQALLHVVSGALAGAGQRCTSTRRVIVERPLLEDARTRLRELLERVVVGAPSQADSAMGPLVGEDLARRFLAEHKRVAALDGAQSVLAPTRLSRRGGAYVRPGLVEVPPAQLEAALADDPCGPLLVLCPCDSPEHGVELINSSPDGLCMSVFARDDLRRAAVRDAQRVGLCVFDGPTTAWPCERLPLAASGTASIGGAAGLAATMQLCQRGAAVIELAPEIDQTMLPPGLIG
;
A
#
# COMPACT_ATOMS: atom_id res chain seq x y z
N LEU A 1 2.65 -0.75 12.20
CA LEU A 1 3.86 -0.94 11.36
C LEU A 1 4.22 0.37 10.67
N LEU A 2 3.52 0.80 9.61
CA LEU A 2 3.85 2.07 8.92
C LEU A 2 3.95 3.31 9.84
N LEU A 3 2.99 3.52 10.75
CA LEU A 3 3.06 4.62 11.71
C LEU A 3 4.35 4.60 12.54
N HIS A 4 4.76 3.41 13.00
CA HIS A 4 5.95 3.27 13.83
C HIS A 4 7.22 3.59 13.04
N THR A 5 7.35 3.04 11.82
CA THR A 5 8.45 3.36 10.91
C THR A 5 8.56 4.86 10.66
N ASP A 6 7.43 5.53 10.44
CA ASP A 6 7.39 6.98 10.19
C ASP A 6 7.82 7.79 11.42
N VAL A 7 7.35 7.41 12.61
CA VAL A 7 7.76 8.04 13.89
C VAL A 7 9.25 7.83 14.14
N VAL A 8 9.75 6.60 14.02
CA VAL A 8 11.17 6.28 14.23
C VAL A 8 12.05 7.04 13.25
N ALA A 9 11.67 7.10 11.96
CA ALA A 9 12.39 7.86 10.95
C ALA A 9 12.46 9.36 11.26
N ALA A 10 11.32 9.95 11.65
CA ALA A 10 11.27 11.37 11.96
C ALA A 10 12.08 11.71 13.22
N VAL A 11 11.98 10.90 14.27
CA VAL A 11 12.79 11.08 15.50
C VAL A 11 14.28 10.90 15.20
N ALA A 12 14.66 9.88 14.42
CA ALA A 12 16.04 9.66 14.00
C ALA A 12 16.58 10.80 13.12
N ALA A 13 15.71 11.50 12.39
CA ALA A 13 16.05 12.71 11.65
C ALA A 13 16.14 13.98 12.53
N GLY A 14 15.86 13.87 13.83
CA GLY A 14 15.89 14.98 14.79
C GLY A 14 14.59 15.78 14.85
N CYS A 15 13.48 15.26 14.31
CA CYS A 15 12.20 15.96 14.32
C CYS A 15 11.34 15.53 15.53
N PRO A 16 10.71 16.49 16.26
CA PRO A 16 9.61 16.16 17.14
C PRO A 16 8.40 15.70 16.32
N VAL A 17 7.61 14.80 16.87
CA VAL A 17 6.50 14.14 16.16
C VAL A 17 5.19 14.28 16.92
N VAL A 18 4.13 14.61 16.18
CA VAL A 18 2.75 14.44 16.64
C VAL A 18 2.14 13.28 15.85
N ALA A 19 1.98 12.14 16.52
CA ALA A 19 1.41 10.93 15.93
C ALA A 19 -0.09 10.86 16.23
N LYS A 20 -0.91 10.72 15.19
CA LYS A 20 -2.36 10.51 15.30
C LYS A 20 -2.74 9.17 14.65
N PRO A 21 -2.79 8.07 15.42
CA PRO A 21 -3.26 6.78 14.93
C PRO A 21 -4.74 6.81 14.50
N THR A 22 -5.21 5.73 13.89
CA THR A 22 -6.63 5.59 13.54
C THR A 22 -7.50 5.44 14.79
N SER A 23 -8.61 6.18 14.85
CA SER A 23 -9.61 6.07 15.92
C SER A 23 -10.35 4.73 15.92
N ARG A 24 -10.15 3.89 14.90
CA ARG A 24 -10.65 2.50 14.86
C ARG A 24 -9.81 1.54 15.69
N ALA A 25 -8.65 1.95 16.18
CA ALA A 25 -7.76 1.13 16.99
C ALA A 25 -7.26 1.90 18.24
N PRO A 26 -8.16 2.32 19.15
CA PRO A 26 -7.80 3.15 20.31
C PRO A 26 -6.83 2.42 21.26
N ALA A 27 -7.03 1.13 21.49
CA ALA A 27 -6.13 0.32 22.32
C ALA A 27 -4.70 0.26 21.76
N PHE A 28 -4.53 0.32 20.43
CA PHE A 28 -3.20 0.42 19.83
C PHE A 28 -2.57 1.78 20.15
N ALA A 29 -3.33 2.88 20.08
CA ALA A 29 -2.81 4.21 20.35
C ALA A 29 -2.36 4.35 21.82
N GLU A 30 -3.14 3.82 22.77
CA GLU A 30 -2.80 3.81 24.19
C GLU A 30 -1.53 2.98 24.46
N LEU A 31 -1.47 1.75 23.95
CA LEU A 31 -0.28 0.90 24.10
C LEU A 31 0.96 1.54 23.43
N TYR A 32 0.79 2.14 22.26
CA TYR A 32 1.87 2.80 21.55
C TYR A 32 2.41 4.00 22.32
N ALA A 33 1.54 4.80 22.94
CA ALA A 33 1.94 5.91 23.80
C ALA A 33 2.71 5.41 25.04
N ALA A 34 2.23 4.36 25.72
CA ALA A 34 2.90 3.78 26.87
C ALA A 34 4.31 3.26 26.53
N LEU A 35 4.47 2.56 25.40
CA LEU A 35 5.77 2.08 24.93
C LEU A 35 6.74 3.22 24.58
N LEU A 36 6.25 4.34 24.05
CA LEU A 36 7.08 5.52 23.79
C LEU A 36 7.51 6.24 25.07
N GLU A 37 6.67 6.22 26.11
CA GLU A 37 7.01 6.73 27.44
C GLU A 37 8.07 5.86 28.11
N GLU A 38 7.94 4.53 28.04
CA GLU A 38 8.95 3.58 28.53
C GLU A 38 10.31 3.73 27.82
N ALA A 39 10.30 4.15 26.55
CA ALA A 39 11.52 4.38 25.77
C ALA A 39 12.28 5.66 26.18
N ASP A 40 11.69 6.51 27.04
CA ASP A 40 12.28 7.74 27.59
C ASP A 40 12.98 8.64 26.54
N LEU A 41 12.28 8.94 25.45
CA LEU A 41 12.80 9.77 24.36
C LEU A 41 12.96 11.26 24.72
N GLY A 42 12.54 11.66 25.93
CA GLY A 42 12.48 13.05 26.37
C GLY A 42 11.12 13.71 26.13
N ARG A 43 10.79 14.67 27.00
CA ARG A 43 9.48 15.34 27.01
C ARG A 43 9.22 16.08 25.69
N GLY A 44 8.09 15.76 25.06
CA GLY A 44 7.60 16.45 23.85
C GLY A 44 8.23 15.98 22.54
N VAL A 45 9.17 15.03 22.56
CA VAL A 45 9.78 14.47 21.34
C VAL A 45 8.75 13.69 20.52
N VAL A 46 7.90 12.88 21.17
CA VAL A 46 6.75 12.24 20.53
C VAL A 46 5.49 12.50 21.34
N ASN A 47 4.46 13.02 20.69
CA ASN A 47 3.14 13.27 21.26
C ASN A 47 2.13 12.40 20.53
N VAL A 48 1.33 11.62 21.25
CA VAL A 48 0.33 10.72 20.65
C VAL A 48 -1.08 11.26 20.91
N ILE A 49 -1.84 11.47 19.84
CA ILE A 49 -3.26 11.84 19.92
C ILE A 49 -4.08 10.57 19.73
N ALA A 50 -4.49 9.97 20.84
CA ALA A 50 -5.15 8.65 20.85
C ALA A 50 -6.60 8.66 20.33
N ALA A 51 -7.28 9.81 20.41
CA ALA A 51 -8.66 9.97 19.99
C ALA A 51 -8.83 11.23 19.12
N GLY A 52 -9.74 11.16 18.16
CA GLY A 52 -10.08 12.27 17.28
C GLY A 52 -10.72 11.79 15.98
N ASP A 53 -11.39 12.69 15.28
CA ASP A 53 -12.06 12.45 13.99
C ASP A 53 -11.24 13.00 12.82
N SER A 54 -11.86 13.17 11.66
CA SER A 54 -11.23 13.80 10.50
C SER A 54 -10.84 15.26 10.74
N ASP A 55 -11.55 15.97 11.63
CA ASP A 55 -11.31 17.39 11.88
C ASP A 55 -10.01 17.58 12.66
N SER A 56 -9.77 16.77 13.68
CA SER A 56 -8.45 16.77 14.36
C SER A 56 -7.28 16.41 13.43
N ALA A 57 -7.48 15.57 12.40
CA ALA A 57 -6.44 15.33 11.40
C ALA A 57 -6.20 16.55 10.50
N ARG A 58 -7.28 17.27 10.17
CA ARG A 58 -7.23 18.51 9.41
C ARG A 58 -6.54 19.62 10.18
N GLU A 59 -6.86 19.80 11.46
CA GLU A 59 -6.20 20.76 12.34
C GLU A 59 -4.69 20.51 12.43
N LEU A 60 -4.26 19.25 12.55
CA LEU A 60 -2.83 18.90 12.55
C LEU A 60 -2.12 19.24 11.22
N ALA A 61 -2.77 18.96 10.09
CA ALA A 61 -2.25 19.30 8.78
C ALA A 61 -2.22 20.83 8.56
N ALA A 62 -3.22 21.53 9.11
CA ALA A 62 -3.39 22.97 9.02
C ALA A 62 -2.54 23.77 10.03
N GLY A 63 -1.99 23.09 11.04
CA GLY A 63 -1.20 23.67 12.13
C GLY A 63 0.22 24.07 11.71
N GLU A 64 1.21 23.87 12.57
CA GLU A 64 2.60 24.31 12.35
C GLU A 64 3.54 23.22 11.83
N SER A 65 3.02 22.08 11.35
CA SER A 65 3.85 20.97 10.90
C SER A 65 4.68 21.29 9.65
N ASP A 66 6.00 21.07 9.70
CA ASP A 66 6.89 21.21 8.54
C ASP A 66 6.70 20.07 7.51
N VAL A 67 6.37 18.88 8.01
CA VAL A 67 6.24 17.65 7.22
C VAL A 67 4.98 16.90 7.64
N LEU A 68 4.11 16.60 6.67
CA LEU A 68 2.92 15.77 6.85
C LEU A 68 3.17 14.36 6.30
N LEU A 69 3.14 13.34 7.17
CA LEU A 69 3.20 11.93 6.78
C LEU A 69 1.82 11.31 6.92
N PHE A 70 1.15 11.02 5.80
CA PHE A 70 -0.20 10.47 5.79
C PHE A 70 -0.24 9.10 5.11
N SER A 71 -0.87 8.12 5.76
CA SER A 71 -1.14 6.80 5.18
C SER A 71 -2.64 6.50 5.27
N GLY A 72 -3.31 6.37 4.13
CA GLY A 72 -4.77 6.24 4.09
C GLY A 72 -5.37 6.52 2.72
N SER A 73 -6.67 6.73 2.64
CA SER A 73 -7.34 6.97 1.35
C SER A 73 -6.95 8.32 0.74
N GLN A 74 -6.76 8.35 -0.59
CA GLN A 74 -6.48 9.58 -1.34
C GLN A 74 -7.60 10.62 -1.15
N ARG A 75 -8.86 10.16 -0.99
CA ARG A 75 -10.02 11.03 -0.75
C ARG A 75 -9.85 11.90 0.51
N VAL A 76 -9.17 11.38 1.53
CA VAL A 76 -8.85 12.13 2.76
C VAL A 76 -7.52 12.88 2.61
N ALA A 77 -6.53 12.27 1.96
CA ALA A 77 -5.21 12.86 1.84
C ALA A 77 -5.15 14.11 0.95
N LEU A 78 -5.84 14.11 -0.20
CA LEU A 78 -5.75 15.19 -1.19
C LEU A 78 -6.18 16.55 -0.64
N PRO A 79 -7.32 16.69 0.07
CA PRO A 79 -7.66 17.95 0.73
C PRO A 79 -6.59 18.43 1.71
N LEU A 80 -6.00 17.52 2.51
CA LEU A 80 -4.97 17.86 3.49
C LEU A 80 -3.70 18.39 2.82
N VAL A 81 -3.27 17.74 1.73
CA VAL A 81 -2.09 18.18 0.97
C VAL A 81 -2.31 19.54 0.31
N ARG A 82 -3.51 19.79 -0.24
CA ARG A 82 -3.86 21.10 -0.82
C ARG A 82 -3.84 22.20 0.23
N GLU A 83 -4.48 21.96 1.37
CA GLU A 83 -4.52 22.92 2.47
C GLU A 83 -3.13 23.20 3.05
N LEU A 84 -2.27 22.18 3.17
CA LEU A 84 -0.86 22.35 3.57
C LEU A 84 -0.10 23.25 2.60
N ALA A 85 -0.24 23.01 1.30
CA ALA A 85 0.46 23.77 0.26
C ALA A 85 0.00 25.24 0.17
N GLU A 86 -1.30 25.50 0.36
CA GLU A 86 -1.88 26.85 0.34
C GLU A 86 -1.45 27.70 1.53
N ARG A 87 -1.38 27.11 2.74
CA ARG A 87 -1.13 27.86 3.97
C ARG A 87 0.35 28.20 4.20
N ALA A 88 1.27 27.36 3.74
CA ALA A 88 2.69 27.55 4.02
C ALA A 88 3.59 26.93 2.93
N PRO A 89 4.03 27.74 1.95
CA PRO A 89 4.98 27.30 0.93
C PRO A 89 6.25 26.71 1.54
N GLY A 90 6.70 25.56 1.01
CA GLY A 90 7.91 24.87 1.48
C GLY A 90 7.67 23.74 2.49
N ARG A 91 6.45 23.58 3.00
CA ARG A 91 6.07 22.37 3.74
C ARG A 91 6.00 21.17 2.83
N ARG A 92 6.38 20.01 3.36
CA ARG A 92 6.45 18.76 2.59
C ARG A 92 5.36 17.81 3.06
N ALA A 93 4.86 16.99 2.14
CA ALA A 93 3.90 15.95 2.49
C ALA A 93 4.28 14.67 1.79
N ARG A 94 4.15 13.53 2.49
CA ARG A 94 4.08 12.22 1.85
C ARG A 94 2.74 11.56 2.12
N VAL A 95 2.11 11.12 1.04
CA VAL A 95 0.88 10.33 1.09
C VAL A 95 1.18 8.93 0.59
N LEU A 96 0.73 7.92 1.33
CA LEU A 96 0.70 6.53 0.86
C LEU A 96 -0.74 6.01 0.85
N GLY A 97 -1.22 5.66 -0.34
CA GLY A 97 -2.59 5.25 -0.64
C GLY A 97 -2.82 3.74 -0.65
N SER A 98 -4.03 3.36 -1.08
CA SER A 98 -4.30 1.97 -1.47
C SER A 98 -3.50 1.64 -2.72
N GLY A 99 -2.99 0.41 -2.79
CA GLY A 99 -2.15 -0.03 -3.89
C GLY A 99 -2.79 -0.94 -4.92
N ARG A 100 -3.98 -1.48 -4.61
CA ARG A 100 -4.71 -2.48 -5.43
C ARG A 100 -3.76 -3.49 -6.11
N GLY A 101 -2.99 -4.19 -5.27
CA GLY A 101 -1.87 -5.02 -5.70
C GLY A 101 -2.25 -6.02 -6.78
N ALA A 102 -1.37 -6.19 -7.77
CA ALA A 102 -1.59 -7.11 -8.89
C ALA A 102 -0.73 -8.37 -8.78
N ALA A 103 -1.23 -9.50 -9.27
CA ALA A 103 -0.42 -10.68 -9.53
C ALA A 103 -0.49 -11.02 -11.02
N LEU A 104 0.65 -11.14 -11.68
CA LEU A 104 0.79 -11.54 -13.08
C LEU A 104 1.30 -12.98 -13.17
N LEU A 105 0.52 -13.87 -13.77
CA LEU A 105 0.88 -15.26 -14.00
C LEU A 105 1.04 -15.48 -15.50
N LEU A 106 2.29 -15.68 -15.96
CA LEU A 106 2.58 -15.99 -17.37
C LEU A 106 2.43 -17.50 -17.63
N ALA A 107 2.27 -17.92 -18.88
CA ALA A 107 1.94 -19.31 -19.23
C ALA A 107 2.96 -20.36 -18.74
N ASP A 108 4.20 -19.95 -18.49
CA ASP A 108 5.28 -20.78 -17.97
C ASP A 108 5.42 -20.75 -16.44
N ALA A 109 4.52 -20.04 -15.74
CA ALA A 109 4.51 -19.96 -14.28
C ALA A 109 4.32 -21.33 -13.61
N ASN A 110 4.96 -21.52 -12.45
CA ASN A 110 4.54 -22.57 -11.52
C ASN A 110 3.20 -22.18 -10.88
N ILE A 111 2.09 -22.60 -11.50
CA ILE A 111 0.75 -22.18 -11.07
C ILE A 111 0.45 -22.55 -9.61
N GLU A 112 0.90 -23.71 -9.12
CA GLU A 112 0.64 -24.13 -7.75
C GLU A 112 1.26 -23.18 -6.72
N GLN A 113 2.54 -22.87 -6.91
CA GLN A 113 3.25 -21.90 -6.07
C GLN A 113 2.62 -20.50 -6.21
N ALA A 114 2.30 -20.08 -7.44
CA ALA A 114 1.75 -18.77 -7.71
C ALA A 114 0.43 -18.54 -6.96
N LEU A 115 -0.51 -19.49 -7.04
CA LEU A 115 -1.82 -19.35 -6.42
C LEU A 115 -1.75 -19.35 -4.89
N LEU A 116 -0.82 -20.10 -4.28
CA LEU A 116 -0.60 -20.04 -2.83
C LEU A 116 -0.14 -18.65 -2.38
N HIS A 117 0.78 -18.02 -3.13
CA HIS A 117 1.21 -16.65 -2.86
C HIS A 117 0.12 -15.61 -3.13
N VAL A 118 -0.66 -15.78 -4.19
CA VAL A 118 -1.83 -14.93 -4.47
C VAL A 118 -2.83 -14.96 -3.32
N VAL A 119 -3.21 -16.15 -2.85
CA VAL A 119 -4.16 -16.31 -1.74
C VAL A 119 -3.57 -15.74 -0.44
N SER A 120 -2.29 -16.02 -0.15
CA SER A 120 -1.60 -15.45 1.01
C SER A 120 -1.61 -13.90 0.99
N GLY A 121 -1.27 -13.30 -0.17
CA GLY A 121 -1.28 -11.85 -0.36
C GLY A 121 -2.68 -11.23 -0.27
N ALA A 122 -3.69 -11.91 -0.82
CA ALA A 122 -5.08 -11.46 -0.83
C ALA A 122 -5.72 -11.49 0.58
N LEU A 123 -5.37 -12.49 1.40
CA LEU A 123 -6.03 -12.72 2.69
C LEU A 123 -5.27 -12.15 3.88
N ALA A 124 -4.00 -11.77 3.72
CA ALA A 124 -3.23 -11.12 4.78
C ALA A 124 -3.98 -9.89 5.33
N GLY A 125 -4.29 -9.91 6.63
CA GLY A 125 -5.10 -8.86 7.28
C GLY A 125 -6.54 -8.80 6.79
N ALA A 126 -7.12 -9.93 6.38
CA ALA A 126 -8.42 -10.02 5.69
C ALA A 126 -8.49 -9.14 4.42
N GLY A 127 -7.37 -9.04 3.72
CA GLY A 127 -7.24 -8.20 2.53
C GLY A 127 -7.24 -6.71 2.84
N GLN A 128 -6.98 -6.25 4.06
CA GLN A 128 -7.02 -4.81 4.42
C GLN A 128 -5.64 -4.15 4.41
N ARG A 129 -4.65 -4.78 3.77
CA ARG A 129 -3.32 -4.16 3.58
C ARG A 129 -3.32 -3.37 2.27
N CYS A 130 -2.59 -2.25 2.24
CA CYS A 130 -2.41 -1.47 1.01
C CYS A 130 -1.75 -2.29 -0.12
N THR A 131 -0.94 -3.29 0.24
CA THR A 131 -0.27 -4.22 -0.67
C THR A 131 -1.01 -5.55 -0.88
N SER A 132 -2.24 -5.69 -0.38
CA SER A 132 -3.03 -6.92 -0.59
C SER A 132 -3.28 -7.14 -2.09
N THR A 133 -3.17 -8.40 -2.52
CA THR A 133 -3.50 -8.79 -3.90
C THR A 133 -4.99 -8.60 -4.14
N ARG A 134 -5.33 -7.83 -5.18
CA ARG A 134 -6.72 -7.51 -5.58
C ARG A 134 -7.07 -8.03 -6.94
N ARG A 135 -6.10 -7.98 -7.86
CA ARG A 135 -6.28 -8.41 -9.24
C ARG A 135 -5.26 -9.47 -9.60
N VAL A 136 -5.74 -10.54 -10.22
CA VAL A 136 -4.95 -11.65 -10.72
C VAL A 136 -5.07 -11.61 -12.22
N ILE A 137 -4.00 -11.20 -12.88
CA ILE A 137 -3.87 -11.16 -14.33
C ILE A 137 -3.18 -12.45 -14.75
N VAL A 138 -3.80 -13.25 -15.61
CA VAL A 138 -3.32 -14.59 -15.97
C VAL A 138 -3.32 -14.77 -17.48
N GLU A 139 -2.23 -15.30 -18.04
CA GLU A 139 -2.23 -15.67 -19.46
C GLU A 139 -3.27 -16.76 -19.72
N ARG A 140 -4.00 -16.65 -20.84
CA ARG A 140 -5.13 -17.53 -21.18
C ARG A 140 -4.90 -19.03 -20.97
N PRO A 141 -3.73 -19.61 -21.31
CA PRO A 141 -3.48 -21.04 -21.11
C PRO A 141 -3.64 -21.50 -19.65
N LEU A 142 -3.49 -20.60 -18.68
CA LEU A 142 -3.62 -20.89 -17.24
C LEU A 142 -4.96 -20.45 -16.65
N LEU A 143 -5.85 -19.81 -17.41
CA LEU A 143 -7.06 -19.16 -16.88
C LEU A 143 -7.99 -20.15 -16.17
N GLU A 144 -8.34 -21.26 -16.81
CA GLU A 144 -9.26 -22.25 -16.24
C GLU A 144 -8.71 -22.92 -14.97
N ASP A 145 -7.42 -23.25 -14.99
CA ASP A 145 -6.74 -23.81 -13.82
C ASP A 145 -6.66 -22.79 -12.68
N ALA A 146 -6.34 -21.54 -12.99
CA ALA A 146 -6.32 -20.46 -12.01
C ALA A 146 -7.71 -20.24 -11.40
N ARG A 147 -8.77 -20.20 -12.22
CA ARG A 147 -10.17 -20.04 -11.78
C ARG A 147 -10.57 -21.16 -10.81
N THR A 148 -10.40 -22.41 -11.23
CA THR A 148 -10.80 -23.57 -10.43
C THR A 148 -10.02 -23.66 -9.12
N ARG A 149 -8.69 -23.58 -9.19
CA ARG A 149 -7.84 -23.77 -8.01
C ARG A 149 -7.91 -22.59 -7.04
N LEU A 150 -8.06 -21.34 -7.52
CA LEU A 150 -8.29 -20.20 -6.63
C LEU A 150 -9.61 -20.35 -5.87
N ARG A 151 -10.69 -20.76 -6.54
CA ARG A 151 -11.97 -21.03 -5.87
C ARG A 151 -11.78 -22.05 -4.74
N GLU A 152 -11.16 -23.18 -5.03
CA GLU A 152 -10.92 -24.24 -4.05
C GLU A 152 -10.07 -23.78 -2.86
N LEU A 153 -9.00 -23.02 -3.11
CA LEU A 153 -8.15 -22.48 -2.04
C LEU A 153 -8.93 -21.51 -1.16
N LEU A 154 -9.70 -20.59 -1.75
CA LEU A 154 -10.49 -19.59 -1.02
C LEU A 154 -11.65 -20.23 -0.23
N GLU A 155 -12.27 -21.30 -0.74
CA GLU A 155 -13.30 -22.08 -0.05
C GLU A 155 -12.77 -22.84 1.18
N ARG A 156 -11.47 -23.16 1.20
CA ARG A 156 -10.84 -23.87 2.32
C ARG A 156 -10.36 -22.95 3.44
N VAL A 157 -10.39 -21.63 3.24
CA VAL A 157 -9.92 -20.66 4.23
C VAL A 157 -10.74 -20.74 5.50
N VAL A 158 -10.07 -21.02 6.62
CA VAL A 158 -10.67 -20.97 7.95
C VAL A 158 -10.71 -19.52 8.43
N VAL A 159 -11.91 -18.96 8.44
CA VAL A 159 -12.17 -17.62 8.97
C VAL A 159 -12.51 -17.72 10.45
N GLY A 160 -11.76 -17.02 11.30
CA GLY A 160 -11.85 -17.20 12.75
C GLY A 160 -11.23 -16.05 13.54
N ALA A 161 -11.35 -16.11 14.86
CA ALA A 161 -10.69 -15.14 15.72
C ALA A 161 -9.17 -15.32 15.67
N PRO A 162 -8.37 -14.24 15.80
CA PRO A 162 -6.90 -14.33 15.77
C PRO A 162 -6.29 -15.27 16.83
N SER A 163 -7.02 -15.57 17.91
CA SER A 163 -6.60 -16.51 18.96
C SER A 163 -6.83 -17.98 18.61
N GLN A 164 -7.55 -18.29 17.52
CA GLN A 164 -7.78 -19.66 17.08
C GLN A 164 -6.59 -20.14 16.22
N ALA A 165 -5.98 -21.26 16.61
CA ALA A 165 -4.74 -21.74 16.00
C ALA A 165 -4.86 -22.09 14.50
N ASP A 166 -6.04 -22.49 14.06
CA ASP A 166 -6.34 -22.85 12.67
C ASP A 166 -6.87 -21.67 11.83
N SER A 167 -7.04 -20.48 12.43
CA SER A 167 -7.57 -19.32 11.71
C SER A 167 -6.53 -18.75 10.74
N ALA A 168 -6.87 -18.80 9.45
CA ALA A 168 -6.07 -18.21 8.38
C ALA A 168 -6.47 -16.75 8.08
N MET A 169 -7.68 -16.34 8.47
CA MET A 169 -8.18 -14.98 8.23
C MET A 169 -9.07 -14.49 9.36
N GLY A 170 -8.77 -13.28 9.86
CA GLY A 170 -9.56 -12.57 10.87
C GLY A 170 -10.78 -11.80 10.32
N PRO A 171 -11.43 -10.99 11.15
CA PRO A 171 -12.55 -10.15 10.70
C PRO A 171 -12.07 -8.91 9.93
N LEU A 172 -13.00 -8.30 9.19
CA LEU A 172 -12.84 -6.93 8.73
C LEU A 172 -12.90 -5.95 9.91
N VAL A 173 -12.37 -4.73 9.73
CA VAL A 173 -12.27 -3.72 10.79
C VAL A 173 -13.63 -3.28 11.36
N GLY A 174 -14.74 -3.51 10.65
CA GLY A 174 -16.08 -3.21 11.16
C GLY A 174 -17.20 -3.56 10.19
N GLU A 175 -18.44 -3.51 10.69
CA GLU A 175 -19.64 -3.90 9.93
C GLU A 175 -19.89 -3.02 8.70
N ASP A 176 -19.53 -1.75 8.76
CA ASP A 176 -19.62 -0.86 7.61
C ASP A 176 -18.77 -1.36 6.43
N LEU A 177 -17.54 -1.76 6.72
CA LEU A 177 -16.65 -2.30 5.70
C LEU A 177 -17.18 -3.64 5.17
N ALA A 178 -17.68 -4.52 6.04
CA ALA A 178 -18.29 -5.78 5.59
C ALA A 178 -19.50 -5.57 4.68
N ARG A 179 -20.38 -4.61 4.98
CA ARG A 179 -21.51 -4.27 4.09
C ARG A 179 -21.04 -3.76 2.74
N ARG A 180 -20.08 -2.81 2.72
CA ARG A 180 -19.53 -2.26 1.47
C ARG A 180 -18.81 -3.32 0.65
N PHE A 181 -18.04 -4.20 1.28
CA PHE A 181 -17.39 -5.34 0.62
C PHE A 181 -18.39 -6.29 -0.06
N LEU A 182 -19.49 -6.65 0.62
CA LEU A 182 -20.53 -7.50 0.03
C LEU A 182 -21.29 -6.81 -1.10
N ALA A 183 -21.52 -5.50 -0.98
CA ALA A 183 -22.13 -4.71 -2.04
C ALA A 183 -21.18 -4.61 -3.26
N GLU A 184 -19.88 -4.44 -3.02
CA GLU A 184 -18.88 -4.34 -4.07
C GLU A 184 -18.78 -5.63 -4.88
N HIS A 185 -18.78 -6.80 -4.23
CA HIS A 185 -18.85 -8.08 -4.96
C HIS A 185 -20.03 -8.12 -5.92
N LYS A 186 -21.24 -7.73 -5.47
CA LYS A 186 -22.43 -7.71 -6.33
C LYS A 186 -22.28 -6.73 -7.49
N ARG A 187 -21.69 -5.55 -7.24
CA ARG A 187 -21.44 -4.54 -8.27
C ARG A 187 -20.49 -5.07 -9.34
N VAL A 188 -19.36 -5.65 -8.94
CA VAL A 188 -18.36 -6.20 -9.86
C VAL A 188 -18.92 -7.40 -10.62
N ALA A 189 -19.67 -8.28 -9.95
CA ALA A 189 -20.32 -9.44 -10.58
C ALA A 189 -21.44 -9.06 -11.57
N ALA A 190 -21.92 -7.81 -11.55
CA ALA A 190 -22.93 -7.30 -12.47
C ALA A 190 -22.33 -6.57 -13.69
N LEU A 191 -21.00 -6.45 -13.78
CA LEU A 191 -20.34 -5.89 -14.95
C LEU A 191 -20.54 -6.79 -16.18
N ASP A 192 -20.53 -6.19 -17.37
CA ASP A 192 -20.72 -6.93 -18.62
C ASP A 192 -19.64 -8.00 -18.82
N GLY A 193 -20.05 -9.23 -19.10
CA GLY A 193 -19.15 -10.37 -19.23
C GLY A 193 -18.47 -10.83 -17.92
N ALA A 194 -18.82 -10.26 -16.77
CA ALA A 194 -18.29 -10.72 -15.48
C ALA A 194 -18.93 -12.06 -15.05
N GLN A 195 -18.14 -12.87 -14.35
CA GLN A 195 -18.58 -14.15 -13.80
C GLN A 195 -18.24 -14.21 -12.30
N SER A 196 -19.26 -14.34 -11.45
CA SER A 196 -19.05 -14.61 -10.02
C SER A 196 -18.60 -16.05 -9.82
N VAL A 197 -17.30 -16.27 -9.63
CA VAL A 197 -16.69 -17.60 -9.41
C VAL A 197 -16.90 -18.08 -7.98
N LEU A 198 -16.78 -17.19 -7.00
CA LEU A 198 -17.04 -17.45 -5.59
C LEU A 198 -17.72 -16.24 -4.96
N ALA A 199 -18.95 -16.43 -4.47
CA ALA A 199 -19.66 -15.39 -3.74
C ALA A 199 -19.20 -15.30 -2.28
N PRO A 200 -18.84 -14.12 -1.77
CA PRO A 200 -18.53 -13.94 -0.37
C PRO A 200 -19.81 -14.03 0.49
N THR A 201 -19.64 -14.42 1.75
CA THR A 201 -20.76 -14.49 2.71
C THR A 201 -20.40 -13.85 4.04
N ARG A 202 -21.38 -13.21 4.70
CA ARG A 202 -21.25 -12.75 6.07
C ARG A 202 -21.36 -13.95 7.01
N LEU A 203 -20.38 -14.13 7.89
CA LEU A 203 -20.43 -15.17 8.91
C LEU A 203 -21.07 -14.63 10.19
N SER A 204 -22.22 -15.17 10.59
CA SER A 204 -22.86 -14.81 11.86
C SER A 204 -22.01 -15.31 13.03
N ARG A 205 -21.14 -14.42 13.54
CA ARG A 205 -20.28 -14.66 14.70
C ARG A 205 -20.34 -13.46 15.62
N ARG A 206 -20.47 -13.72 16.93
CA ARG A 206 -20.48 -12.65 17.94
C ARG A 206 -19.15 -11.89 17.91
N GLY A 207 -19.23 -10.55 17.98
CA GLY A 207 -18.08 -9.70 18.26
C GLY A 207 -17.16 -9.39 17.07
N GLY A 208 -17.55 -9.61 15.81
CA GLY A 208 -16.71 -9.17 14.68
C GLY A 208 -17.35 -9.25 13.30
N ALA A 209 -16.81 -8.44 12.39
CA ALA A 209 -17.23 -8.33 10.99
C ALA A 209 -16.58 -9.41 10.09
N TYR A 210 -16.85 -10.67 10.40
CA TYR A 210 -16.32 -11.83 9.69
C TYR A 210 -16.99 -12.06 8.33
N VAL A 211 -16.19 -12.21 7.28
CA VAL A 211 -16.68 -12.52 5.93
C VAL A 211 -15.85 -13.65 5.32
N ARG A 212 -16.45 -14.42 4.41
CA ARG A 212 -15.71 -15.32 3.52
C ARG A 212 -15.16 -14.53 2.32
N PRO A 213 -14.00 -14.94 1.75
CA PRO A 213 -13.46 -14.31 0.54
C PRO A 213 -14.41 -14.44 -0.66
N GLY A 214 -14.21 -13.57 -1.65
CA GLY A 214 -14.92 -13.61 -2.93
C GLY A 214 -13.95 -13.63 -4.11
N LEU A 215 -14.41 -14.18 -5.23
CA LEU A 215 -13.67 -14.23 -6.50
C LEU A 215 -14.65 -13.91 -7.64
N VAL A 216 -14.32 -12.90 -8.44
CA VAL A 216 -15.05 -12.55 -9.66
C VAL A 216 -14.07 -12.54 -10.82
N GLU A 217 -14.44 -13.19 -11.91
CA GLU A 217 -13.71 -13.05 -13.18
C GLU A 217 -14.33 -11.94 -14.01
N VAL A 218 -13.49 -11.12 -14.65
CA VAL A 218 -13.93 -10.05 -15.54
C VAL A 218 -13.10 -10.05 -16.84
N PRO A 219 -13.70 -9.67 -17.98
CA PRO A 219 -12.94 -9.47 -19.21
C PRO A 219 -11.99 -8.26 -19.06
N PRO A 220 -10.89 -8.19 -19.85
CA PRO A 220 -9.92 -7.09 -19.80
C PRO A 220 -10.55 -5.70 -19.85
N ALA A 221 -11.57 -5.53 -20.70
CA ALA A 221 -12.30 -4.28 -20.89
C ALA A 221 -13.04 -3.79 -19.62
N GLN A 222 -13.31 -4.67 -18.64
CA GLN A 222 -14.01 -4.33 -17.40
C GLN A 222 -13.09 -4.26 -16.18
N LEU A 223 -11.78 -4.51 -16.34
CA LEU A 223 -10.84 -4.55 -15.21
C LEU A 223 -10.80 -3.22 -14.45
N GLU A 224 -10.78 -2.09 -15.14
CA GLU A 224 -10.78 -0.76 -14.50
C GLU A 224 -12.07 -0.52 -13.71
N ALA A 225 -13.22 -0.80 -14.32
CA ALA A 225 -14.54 -0.66 -13.69
C ALA A 225 -14.70 -1.59 -12.47
N ALA A 226 -14.10 -2.78 -12.50
CA ALA A 226 -14.08 -3.73 -11.38
C ALA A 226 -13.31 -3.20 -10.17
N LEU A 227 -12.42 -2.23 -10.35
CA LEU A 227 -11.54 -1.71 -9.30
C LEU A 227 -11.94 -0.33 -8.78
N ALA A 228 -12.99 0.30 -9.33
CA ALA A 228 -13.30 1.72 -9.13
C ALA A 228 -13.59 2.13 -7.67
N ASP A 229 -14.36 1.35 -6.89
CA ASP A 229 -14.79 1.73 -5.53
C ASP A 229 -14.01 0.99 -4.42
N ASP A 230 -13.15 0.01 -4.77
CA ASP A 230 -12.50 -0.99 -3.88
C ASP A 230 -12.49 -0.59 -2.39
N PRO A 231 -13.50 -1.02 -1.60
CA PRO A 231 -13.63 -0.61 -0.21
C PRO A 231 -12.56 -1.22 0.70
N CYS A 232 -11.66 -2.06 0.14
CA CYS A 232 -10.81 -3.03 0.81
C CYS A 232 -11.55 -4.27 1.32
N GLY A 233 -10.86 -5.41 1.34
CA GLY A 233 -11.41 -6.70 1.81
C GLY A 233 -11.00 -7.86 0.92
N PRO A 234 -11.35 -9.12 1.27
CA PRO A 234 -10.85 -10.30 0.60
C PRO A 234 -11.60 -10.61 -0.71
N LEU A 235 -11.69 -9.64 -1.63
CA LEU A 235 -12.26 -9.79 -2.98
C LEU A 235 -11.11 -9.83 -4.00
N LEU A 236 -11.06 -10.91 -4.78
CA LEU A 236 -10.15 -11.05 -5.90
C LEU A 236 -10.89 -10.86 -7.23
N VAL A 237 -10.27 -10.13 -8.14
CA VAL A 237 -10.68 -9.98 -9.53
C VAL A 237 -9.71 -10.78 -10.41
N LEU A 238 -10.20 -11.83 -11.07
CA LEU A 238 -9.45 -12.60 -12.05
C LEU A 238 -9.66 -12.01 -13.44
N CYS A 239 -8.59 -11.83 -14.21
CA CYS A 239 -8.68 -11.25 -15.55
C CYS A 239 -7.66 -11.92 -16.49
N PRO A 240 -8.07 -12.38 -17.68
CA PRO A 240 -7.14 -12.98 -18.62
C PRO A 240 -6.28 -11.92 -19.33
N CYS A 241 -5.06 -12.28 -19.74
CA CYS A 241 -4.25 -11.53 -20.69
C CYS A 241 -3.76 -12.44 -21.83
N ASP A 242 -3.36 -11.83 -22.94
CA ASP A 242 -2.98 -12.55 -24.16
C ASP A 242 -1.47 -12.79 -24.26
N SER A 243 -0.67 -11.95 -23.60
CA SER A 243 0.79 -12.00 -23.60
C SER A 243 1.33 -11.33 -22.33
N PRO A 244 2.66 -11.41 -22.08
CA PRO A 244 3.29 -10.69 -20.98
C PRO A 244 3.09 -9.17 -21.08
N GLU A 245 3.19 -8.62 -22.30
CA GLU A 245 3.03 -7.19 -22.59
C GLU A 245 1.60 -6.73 -22.28
N HIS A 246 0.59 -7.45 -22.78
CA HIS A 246 -0.81 -7.16 -22.46
C HIS A 246 -1.06 -7.26 -20.94
N GLY A 247 -0.46 -8.24 -20.27
CA GLY A 247 -0.55 -8.38 -18.81
C GLY A 247 0.01 -7.16 -18.06
N VAL A 248 1.15 -6.64 -18.49
CA VAL A 248 1.76 -5.42 -17.93
C VAL A 248 0.93 -4.18 -18.25
N GLU A 249 0.37 -4.06 -19.45
CA GLU A 249 -0.53 -2.98 -19.82
C GLU A 249 -1.77 -2.92 -18.91
N LEU A 250 -2.40 -4.06 -18.65
CA LEU A 250 -3.53 -4.16 -17.71
C LEU A 250 -3.15 -3.79 -16.28
N ILE A 251 -1.92 -4.07 -15.87
CA ILE A 251 -1.43 -3.67 -14.54
C ILE A 251 -1.22 -2.15 -14.51
N ASN A 252 -0.55 -1.61 -15.52
CA ASN A 252 -0.20 -0.19 -15.62
C ASN A 252 -1.39 0.73 -15.88
N SER A 253 -2.54 0.21 -16.33
CA SER A 253 -3.76 1.00 -16.52
C SER A 253 -4.39 1.47 -15.20
N SER A 254 -4.05 0.83 -14.08
CA SER A 254 -4.53 1.29 -12.77
C SER A 254 -3.75 2.51 -12.29
N PRO A 255 -4.43 3.53 -11.73
CA PRO A 255 -3.76 4.72 -11.23
C PRO A 255 -2.98 4.50 -9.91
N ASP A 256 -3.10 3.35 -9.24
CA ASP A 256 -2.56 3.14 -7.89
C ASP A 256 -1.17 2.51 -7.83
N GLY A 257 -0.58 2.06 -8.94
CA GLY A 257 0.56 1.12 -9.02
C GLY A 257 1.55 1.04 -7.83
N LEU A 258 1.14 0.41 -6.73
CA LEU A 258 1.97 0.32 -5.52
C LEU A 258 2.82 -0.93 -5.52
N CYS A 259 2.21 -2.08 -5.82
CA CYS A 259 2.91 -3.35 -5.82
C CYS A 259 2.33 -4.32 -6.84
N MET A 260 3.20 -5.19 -7.35
CA MET A 260 2.82 -6.34 -8.13
C MET A 260 3.67 -7.56 -7.78
N SER A 261 3.12 -8.73 -8.05
CA SER A 261 3.83 -10.00 -8.07
C SER A 261 3.86 -10.55 -9.47
N VAL A 262 4.97 -11.19 -9.85
CA VAL A 262 5.16 -11.79 -11.17
C VAL A 262 5.59 -13.24 -10.99
N PHE A 263 4.93 -14.14 -11.70
CA PHE A 263 5.24 -15.57 -11.71
C PHE A 263 5.53 -15.98 -13.15
N ALA A 264 6.77 -16.39 -13.40
CA ALA A 264 7.29 -16.82 -14.69
C ALA A 264 8.63 -17.54 -14.47
N ARG A 265 8.96 -18.53 -15.30
CA ARG A 265 10.22 -19.28 -15.26
C ARG A 265 11.25 -18.71 -16.24
N ASP A 266 10.81 -18.18 -17.38
CA ASP A 266 11.67 -17.63 -18.41
C ASP A 266 12.23 -16.25 -18.02
N ASP A 267 13.55 -16.10 -18.06
CA ASP A 267 14.24 -14.88 -17.64
C ASP A 267 14.01 -13.69 -18.57
N LEU A 268 13.80 -13.93 -19.88
CA LEU A 268 13.53 -12.86 -20.83
C LEU A 268 12.14 -12.25 -20.60
N ARG A 269 11.13 -13.09 -20.35
CA ARG A 269 9.80 -12.64 -19.93
C ARG A 269 9.85 -11.86 -18.63
N ARG A 270 10.63 -12.33 -17.64
CA ARG A 270 10.81 -11.63 -16.36
C ARG A 270 11.47 -10.27 -16.54
N ALA A 271 12.49 -10.19 -17.38
CA ALA A 271 13.16 -8.93 -17.71
C ALA A 271 12.20 -7.95 -18.42
N ALA A 272 11.45 -8.42 -19.41
CA ALA A 272 10.46 -7.60 -20.12
C ALA A 272 9.41 -7.00 -19.16
N VAL A 273 8.89 -7.81 -18.23
CA VAL A 273 7.95 -7.31 -17.20
C VAL A 273 8.63 -6.31 -16.27
N ARG A 274 9.87 -6.57 -15.84
CA ARG A 274 10.63 -5.68 -14.95
C ARG A 274 10.86 -4.29 -15.55
N ASP A 275 11.11 -4.24 -16.85
CA ASP A 275 11.42 -3.00 -17.57
C ASP A 275 10.17 -2.20 -17.94
N ALA A 276 9.05 -2.89 -18.18
CA ALA A 276 7.80 -2.26 -18.60
C ALA A 276 6.84 -1.90 -17.44
N GLN A 277 6.98 -2.54 -16.27
CA GLN A 277 6.10 -2.28 -15.13
C GLN A 277 6.22 -0.85 -14.61
N ARG A 278 5.09 -0.32 -14.16
CA ARG A 278 5.00 0.97 -13.47
C ARG A 278 4.36 0.74 -12.12
N VAL A 279 5.08 0.11 -11.21
CA VAL A 279 4.70 -0.05 -9.80
C VAL A 279 5.86 0.24 -8.87
N GLY A 280 5.54 0.53 -7.61
CA GLY A 280 6.53 0.78 -6.57
C GLY A 280 7.39 -0.40 -6.17
N LEU A 281 6.75 -1.57 -6.10
CA LEU A 281 7.35 -2.82 -5.64
C LEU A 281 6.96 -3.95 -6.58
N CYS A 282 7.93 -4.53 -7.27
CA CYS A 282 7.74 -5.72 -8.10
C CYS A 282 8.40 -6.93 -7.43
N VAL A 283 7.61 -7.94 -7.07
CA VAL A 283 8.08 -9.16 -6.41
C VAL A 283 7.99 -10.32 -7.39
N PHE A 284 9.10 -11.00 -7.66
CA PHE A 284 9.06 -12.23 -8.44
C PHE A 284 8.89 -13.44 -7.52
N ASP A 285 8.00 -14.36 -7.89
CA ASP A 285 7.77 -15.66 -7.23
C ASP A 285 7.43 -15.58 -5.73
N GLY A 286 6.83 -14.46 -5.31
CA GLY A 286 6.40 -14.20 -3.94
C GLY A 286 5.13 -13.36 -3.88
N PRO A 287 4.51 -13.19 -2.70
CA PRO A 287 3.25 -12.48 -2.57
C PRO A 287 3.44 -10.96 -2.66
N THR A 288 2.41 -10.23 -3.06
CA THR A 288 2.46 -8.75 -3.17
C THR A 288 2.72 -8.08 -1.81
N THR A 289 2.45 -8.81 -0.73
CA THR A 289 2.65 -8.37 0.66
C THR A 289 4.08 -8.61 1.17
N ALA A 290 4.96 -9.22 0.37
CA ALA A 290 6.37 -9.45 0.71
C ALA A 290 7.21 -8.17 0.60
N TRP A 291 6.76 -7.08 1.21
CA TRP A 291 7.62 -5.94 1.47
C TRP A 291 8.47 -6.27 2.70
N PRO A 292 9.73 -6.70 2.51
CA PRO A 292 10.42 -7.51 3.50
C PRO A 292 11.20 -6.65 4.51
N CYS A 293 11.29 -5.33 4.30
CA CYS A 293 12.13 -4.48 5.12
C CYS A 293 11.76 -3.00 5.03
N GLU A 294 11.74 -2.34 6.20
CA GLU A 294 11.57 -0.89 6.34
C GLU A 294 12.70 -0.07 5.68
N ARG A 295 13.81 -0.73 5.32
CA ARG A 295 14.95 -0.11 4.60
C ARG A 295 14.69 0.08 3.11
N LEU A 296 13.78 -0.68 2.52
CA LEU A 296 13.45 -0.52 1.10
C LEU A 296 12.41 0.58 0.93
N PRO A 297 12.62 1.55 0.03
CA PRO A 297 11.63 2.56 -0.24
C PRO A 297 10.37 1.92 -0.83
N LEU A 298 9.20 2.44 -0.46
CA LEU A 298 7.93 2.09 -1.08
C LEU A 298 7.20 3.36 -1.50
N ALA A 299 7.11 3.57 -2.82
CA ALA A 299 6.31 4.63 -3.42
C ALA A 299 5.47 4.01 -4.54
N ALA A 300 4.19 4.35 -4.63
CA ALA A 300 3.40 3.93 -5.79
C ALA A 300 3.74 4.79 -7.02
N SER A 301 3.65 4.20 -8.20
CA SER A 301 3.42 4.98 -9.41
C SER A 301 2.00 5.56 -9.38
N GLY A 302 1.79 6.70 -10.06
CA GLY A 302 0.46 7.30 -10.17
C GLY A 302 -0.04 7.97 -8.89
N THR A 303 -1.32 7.83 -8.57
CA THR A 303 -2.02 8.64 -7.56
C THR A 303 -1.87 8.08 -6.14
N ALA A 304 -1.46 6.82 -5.98
CA ALA A 304 -1.34 6.18 -4.67
C ALA A 304 -0.09 6.58 -3.88
N SER A 305 0.76 7.45 -4.44
CA SER A 305 1.73 8.16 -3.64
C SER A 305 1.84 9.63 -4.03
N ILE A 306 2.12 10.48 -3.05
CA ILE A 306 2.42 11.91 -3.26
C ILE A 306 3.67 12.21 -2.45
N GLY A 307 4.60 12.97 -3.03
CA GLY A 307 5.71 13.60 -2.30
C GLY A 307 6.78 12.66 -1.74
N GLY A 308 6.91 11.46 -2.30
CA GLY A 308 8.06 10.57 -2.09
C GLY A 308 7.70 9.17 -1.59
N ALA A 309 8.74 8.40 -1.27
CA ALA A 309 8.61 7.04 -0.78
C ALA A 309 8.44 6.97 0.74
N ALA A 310 7.72 5.95 1.21
CA ALA A 310 7.77 5.47 2.58
C ALA A 310 9.03 4.61 2.81
N GLY A 311 9.28 4.25 4.06
CA GLY A 311 10.49 3.55 4.50
C GLY A 311 11.43 4.47 5.28
N LEU A 312 12.31 3.88 6.07
CA LEU A 312 13.13 4.56 7.07
C LEU A 312 13.99 5.68 6.44
N ALA A 313 14.84 5.33 5.48
CA ALA A 313 15.75 6.29 4.84
C ALA A 313 15.02 7.38 4.05
N ALA A 314 13.99 7.00 3.28
CA ALA A 314 13.21 7.94 2.48
C ALA A 314 12.45 8.94 3.37
N THR A 315 11.89 8.47 4.48
CA THR A 315 11.20 9.33 5.44
C THR A 315 12.17 10.24 6.17
N MET A 316 13.35 9.74 6.58
CA MET A 316 14.40 10.58 7.16
C MET A 316 14.82 11.71 6.21
N GLN A 317 15.04 11.39 4.93
CA GLN A 317 15.38 12.39 3.90
C GLN A 317 14.26 13.44 3.74
N LEU A 318 13.00 13.02 3.79
CA LEU A 318 11.86 13.93 3.75
C LEU A 318 11.75 14.81 4.99
N CYS A 319 12.24 14.36 6.14
CA CYS A 319 12.26 15.13 7.38
C CYS A 319 13.39 16.18 7.41
N GLN A 320 14.55 15.88 6.82
CA GLN A 320 15.73 16.76 6.86
C GLN A 320 15.69 17.84 5.78
N ARG A 321 16.18 19.05 6.08
CA ARG A 321 16.40 20.10 5.08
C ARG A 321 17.85 20.02 4.59
N GLY A 322 18.05 20.04 3.28
CA GLY A 322 19.39 20.10 2.70
C GLY A 322 20.00 21.47 2.91
N ALA A 323 21.23 21.52 3.41
CA ALA A 323 22.07 22.71 3.46
C ALA A 323 23.46 22.34 2.95
N ALA A 324 24.01 23.14 2.03
CA ALA A 324 25.38 23.01 1.57
C ALA A 324 26.18 24.19 2.13
N VAL A 325 27.27 23.90 2.81
CA VAL A 325 28.21 24.89 3.33
C VAL A 325 29.55 24.64 2.65
N ILE A 326 30.09 25.66 2.00
CA ILE A 326 31.42 25.64 1.40
C ILE A 326 32.29 26.57 2.23
N GLU A 327 33.27 25.99 2.92
CA GLU A 327 34.33 26.74 3.57
C GLU A 327 35.54 26.73 2.64
N LEU A 328 35.82 27.89 2.03
CA LEU A 328 37.03 28.08 1.24
C LEU A 328 38.19 28.45 2.17
N ALA A 329 39.42 28.14 1.74
CA ALA A 329 40.60 28.56 2.47
C ALA A 329 40.58 30.10 2.65
N PRO A 330 41.07 30.61 3.79
CA PRO A 330 41.10 32.05 4.06
C PRO A 330 42.03 32.80 3.10
N GLU A 331 43.01 32.11 2.50
CA GLU A 331 43.88 32.66 1.47
C GLU A 331 43.31 32.35 0.09
N ILE A 332 43.17 33.39 -0.73
CA ILE A 332 42.75 33.26 -2.12
C ILE A 332 43.96 32.76 -2.93
N ASP A 333 43.80 31.61 -3.58
CA ASP A 333 44.76 31.16 -4.58
C ASP A 333 44.74 32.15 -5.76
N GLN A 334 45.77 32.98 -5.85
CA GLN A 334 45.88 34.00 -6.90
C GLN A 334 45.96 33.38 -8.31
N THR A 335 46.32 32.10 -8.44
CA THR A 335 46.35 31.41 -9.74
C THR A 335 44.95 31.05 -10.25
N MET A 336 43.96 31.04 -9.36
CA MET A 336 42.54 30.82 -9.67
C MET A 336 41.79 32.13 -9.96
N LEU A 337 42.46 33.29 -9.81
CA LEU A 337 41.86 34.59 -10.08
C LEU A 337 41.85 34.89 -11.60
N PRO A 338 40.76 35.50 -12.11
CA PRO A 338 40.72 36.00 -13.47
C PRO A 338 41.87 37.00 -13.76
N PRO A 339 42.43 37.01 -14.98
CA PRO A 339 43.44 38.00 -15.37
C PRO A 339 42.95 39.44 -15.14
N GLY A 340 43.76 40.26 -14.46
CA GLY A 340 43.43 41.66 -14.11
C GLY A 340 42.98 41.88 -12.66
N LEU A 341 42.74 40.81 -11.89
CA LEU A 341 42.52 40.86 -10.43
C LEU A 341 43.73 40.38 -9.62
N ILE A 342 44.82 40.05 -10.30
CA ILE A 342 46.10 39.65 -9.71
C ILE A 342 46.88 40.95 -9.42
N GLY A 343 47.10 41.25 -8.13
CA GLY A 343 47.81 42.43 -7.63
C GLY A 343 48.38 42.20 -6.24
#